data_AF-A0A1U7XAL3-F1
#
_entry.id   AF-A0A1U7XAL3-F1
#
_cell.length_a   1.000
_cell.length_b   1.000
_cell.length_c   1.000
_cell.angle_alpha   90.00
_cell.angle_beta   90.00
_cell.angle_gamma   90.00
#
_symmetry.space_group_name_H-M   'P 1'
#
loop_
_entity.id
_entity.type
_entity.pdbx_description
1 polymer ?
#
loop_
_entity_poly.entity_id
_entity_poly.type
_entity_poly.pdbx_seq_one_letter_code
_entity_poly.pdbx_strand_id
1 'polypeptide(L)'
;MSAPNEDNISNPQLSSNVFNELLDSIIVDVASECHRIAKLGLDCNLEEEEEELRLSAQARATVADPSNSSETNGKYIVDIFGQTHPPVANEILECMNCSRSIVAGRFAPHLEKCMGKGRKTRLKATRSSTAQNR
;
A
#
# COMPACT_ATOMS: atom_id res chain seq x y z
N MET A 1 37.84 72.99 -16.76
CA MET A 1 36.78 71.96 -16.91
C MET A 1 37.45 70.62 -17.14
N SER A 2 37.68 69.85 -16.09
CA SER A 2 37.91 68.40 -16.16
C SER A 2 37.48 67.84 -14.81
N ALA A 3 36.39 67.07 -14.82
CA ALA A 3 35.86 66.38 -13.64
C ALA A 3 36.88 65.36 -13.11
N PRO A 4 36.89 65.06 -11.79
CA PRO A 4 37.71 63.99 -11.26
C PRO A 4 37.12 62.63 -11.67
N ASN A 5 38.05 61.71 -11.94
CA ASN A 5 37.82 60.39 -12.49
C ASN A 5 37.14 59.46 -11.46
N GLU A 6 35.90 59.07 -11.73
CA GLU A 6 35.11 58.10 -10.95
C GLU A 6 35.55 56.67 -11.31
N ASP A 7 36.77 56.28 -10.90
CA ASP A 7 37.23 54.90 -11.02
C ASP A 7 37.86 54.45 -9.69
N ASN A 8 37.10 53.81 -8.80
CA ASN A 8 37.56 52.92 -7.71
C ASN A 8 36.31 52.48 -6.90
N ILE A 9 35.89 51.22 -6.70
CA ILE A 9 36.45 49.87 -6.89
C ILE A 9 35.23 48.94 -6.95
N SER A 10 35.12 48.11 -7.97
CA SER A 10 34.32 46.88 -7.89
C SER A 10 34.98 45.99 -6.84
N ASN A 11 34.54 46.06 -5.57
CA ASN A 11 35.18 45.32 -4.49
C ASN A 11 34.41 44.00 -4.30
N PRO A 12 34.86 42.88 -4.89
CA PRO A 12 34.13 41.61 -4.88
C PRO A 12 33.87 41.10 -3.45
N GLN A 13 34.69 41.52 -2.49
CA GLN A 13 34.53 41.21 -1.07
C GLN A 13 33.32 41.93 -0.46
N LEU A 14 33.09 43.20 -0.82
CA LEU A 14 31.91 43.95 -0.38
C LEU A 14 30.62 43.36 -0.96
N SER A 15 30.61 43.02 -2.26
CA SER A 15 29.44 42.38 -2.86
C SER A 15 29.15 41.00 -2.27
N SER A 16 30.19 40.22 -1.96
CA SER A 16 30.02 38.93 -1.30
C SER A 16 29.46 39.08 0.12
N ASN A 17 29.93 40.08 0.87
CA ASN A 17 29.44 40.30 2.23
C ASN A 17 27.97 40.72 2.24
N VAL A 18 27.58 41.65 1.38
CA VAL A 18 26.18 42.08 1.24
C VAL A 18 25.29 40.92 0.81
N PHE A 19 25.77 40.09 -0.12
CA PHE A 19 25.04 38.90 -0.55
C PHE A 19 24.83 37.91 0.59
N ASN A 20 25.87 37.62 1.38
CA ASN A 20 25.79 36.70 2.51
C ASN A 20 24.83 37.21 3.58
N GLU A 21 24.84 38.50 3.92
CA GLU A 21 23.88 39.05 4.89
C GLU A 21 22.44 38.93 4.41
N LEU A 22 22.19 39.17 3.11
CA LEU A 22 20.86 38.98 2.54
C LEU A 22 20.44 37.50 2.54
N LEU A 23 21.36 36.60 2.23
CA LEU A 23 21.13 35.16 2.26
C LEU A 23 20.81 34.68 3.67
N ASP A 24 21.58 35.10 4.66
CA ASP A 24 21.37 34.75 6.07
C ASP A 24 20.01 35.28 6.56
N SER A 25 19.62 36.50 6.18
CA SER A 25 18.29 37.03 6.47
C SER A 25 17.18 36.15 5.90
N ILE A 26 17.29 35.75 4.62
CA ILE A 26 16.29 34.89 3.98
C ILE A 26 16.26 33.50 4.61
N ILE A 27 17.43 32.93 4.94
CA ILE A 27 17.53 31.62 5.59
C ILE A 27 16.82 31.65 6.95
N VAL A 28 17.07 32.69 7.75
CA VAL A 28 16.43 32.84 9.07
C VAL A 28 14.91 32.98 8.92
N ASP A 29 14.44 33.78 7.96
CA ASP A 29 13.02 33.94 7.69
C ASP A 29 12.35 32.60 7.35
N VAL A 30 12.90 31.86 6.37
CA VAL A 30 12.36 30.54 5.98
C VAL A 30 12.43 29.53 7.13
N ALA A 31 13.57 29.45 7.82
CA ALA A 31 13.74 28.51 8.93
C ALA A 31 12.76 28.81 10.08
N SER A 32 12.53 30.08 10.39
CA SER A 32 11.60 30.51 11.43
C SER A 32 10.15 30.18 11.06
N GLU A 33 9.78 30.34 9.79
CA GLU A 33 8.43 30.02 9.32
C GLU A 33 8.17 28.51 9.30
N CYS A 34 9.13 27.70 8.83
CA CYS A 34 9.05 26.24 8.93
C CYS A 34 8.95 25.78 10.39
N HIS A 35 9.74 26.37 11.29
CA HIS A 35 9.64 26.08 12.73
C HIS A 35 8.27 26.46 13.29
N ARG A 36 7.73 27.63 12.92
CA ARG A 36 6.40 28.09 13.36
C ARG A 36 5.32 27.10 12.94
N ILE A 37 5.33 26.68 11.67
CA ILE A 37 4.39 25.70 11.12
C ILE A 37 4.47 24.38 11.91
N ALA A 38 5.68 23.83 12.08
CA ALA A 38 5.88 22.58 12.81
C ALA A 38 5.51 22.68 14.30
N LYS A 39 5.83 23.81 14.94
CA LYS A 39 5.59 24.01 16.38
C LYS A 39 4.12 24.18 16.72
N LEU A 40 3.37 24.82 15.83
CA LEU A 40 1.93 25.05 15.98
C LEU A 40 1.09 23.95 15.33
N GLY A 41 1.71 23.01 14.60
CA GLY A 41 1.02 21.92 13.93
C GLY A 41 0.18 22.36 12.73
N LEU A 42 0.56 23.43 12.03
CA LEU A 42 -0.15 23.89 10.81
C LEU A 42 0.36 23.22 9.52
N ASP A 43 1.07 22.09 9.63
CA ASP A 43 1.54 21.39 8.43
C ASP A 43 0.35 20.71 7.75
N CYS A 44 -0.10 21.28 6.65
CA CYS A 44 -1.24 20.78 5.88
C CYS A 44 -1.06 19.34 5.39
N ASN A 45 0.19 18.88 5.21
CA ASN A 45 0.44 17.50 4.80
C ASN A 45 0.19 16.50 5.93
N LEU A 46 0.39 16.91 7.19
CA LEU A 46 0.13 16.05 8.35
C LEU A 46 -1.37 15.83 8.55
N GLU A 47 -2.19 16.86 8.33
CA GLU A 47 -3.65 16.72 8.44
C GLU A 47 -4.20 15.75 7.38
N GLU A 48 -3.72 15.84 6.13
CA GLU A 48 -4.12 14.95 5.04
C GLU A 48 -3.67 13.49 5.29
N GLU A 49 -2.43 13.29 5.75
CA GLU A 49 -1.91 11.96 6.08
C GLU A 49 -2.62 11.34 7.30
N GLU A 50 -2.92 12.15 8.33
CA GLU A 50 -3.68 11.70 9.50
C GLU A 50 -5.13 11.34 9.13
N GLU A 51 -5.78 12.13 8.26
CA GLU A 51 -7.12 11.86 7.76
C GLU A 51 -7.17 10.59 6.92
N GLU A 52 -6.21 10.38 6.01
CA GLU A 52 -6.08 9.15 5.22
C GLU A 52 -5.88 7.93 6.13
N LEU A 53 -5.00 8.04 7.14
CA LEU A 53 -4.76 6.98 8.11
C LEU A 53 -6.03 6.65 8.90
N ARG A 54 -6.81 7.66 9.30
CA ARG A 54 -8.13 7.50 9.95
C ARG A 54 -9.12 6.76 9.04
N LEU A 55 -9.26 7.20 7.79
CA LEU A 55 -10.15 6.57 6.81
C LEU A 55 -9.77 5.11 6.56
N SER A 56 -8.47 4.82 6.45
CA SER A 56 -7.96 3.46 6.29
C SER A 56 -8.28 2.58 7.50
N ALA A 57 -8.14 3.11 8.73
CA ALA A 57 -8.44 2.40 9.95
C ALA A 57 -9.94 2.12 10.09
N GLN A 58 -10.77 3.11 9.74
CA GLN A 58 -12.23 2.97 9.71
C GLN A 58 -12.67 1.90 8.70
N ALA A 59 -12.12 1.91 7.48
CA ALA A 59 -12.42 0.88 6.49
C ALA A 59 -12.05 -0.53 7.01
N ARG A 60 -10.87 -0.70 7.61
CA ARG A 60 -10.46 -1.97 8.23
C ARG A 60 -11.42 -2.40 9.36
N ALA A 61 -11.87 -1.47 10.20
CA ALA A 61 -12.81 -1.77 11.28
C ALA A 61 -14.19 -2.18 10.74
N THR A 62 -14.69 -1.53 9.68
CA THR A 62 -15.97 -1.91 9.05
C THR A 62 -15.93 -3.29 8.40
N VAL A 63 -14.78 -3.71 7.88
CA VAL A 63 -14.59 -5.07 7.33
C VAL A 63 -14.47 -6.11 8.45
N ALA A 64 -13.95 -5.72 9.61
CA ALA A 64 -13.72 -6.62 10.74
C ALA A 64 -14.95 -6.82 11.64
N ASP A 65 -15.98 -5.98 11.56
CA ASP A 65 -17.20 -6.11 12.36
C ASP A 65 -18.22 -7.04 11.69
N PRO A 66 -18.40 -8.28 12.17
CA PRO A 66 -19.39 -9.21 11.62
C PRO A 66 -20.85 -8.78 11.88
N SER A 67 -21.07 -7.79 12.77
CA SER A 67 -22.38 -7.31 13.20
C SER A 67 -22.97 -6.27 12.23
N ASN A 68 -22.16 -5.64 11.39
CA ASN A 68 -22.60 -4.69 10.37
C ASN A 68 -23.15 -5.38 9.09
N SER A 69 -23.41 -6.69 9.20
CA SER A 69 -24.06 -7.51 8.19
C SER A 69 -25.59 -7.34 8.13
N SER A 70 -26.16 -6.40 8.91
CA SER A 70 -27.60 -6.38 9.14
C SER A 70 -28.44 -5.55 8.15
N GLU A 71 -27.91 -4.65 7.32
CA GLU A 71 -28.78 -3.79 6.47
C GLU A 71 -28.33 -3.55 5.02
N THR A 72 -27.45 -4.38 4.46
CA THR A 72 -27.38 -4.50 3.00
C THR A 72 -27.57 -5.95 2.60
N ASN A 73 -28.64 -6.20 1.85
CA ASN A 73 -28.98 -7.51 1.31
C ASN A 73 -27.80 -8.09 0.50
N GLY A 74 -27.05 -8.99 1.13
CA GLY A 74 -26.60 -10.21 0.48
C GLY A 74 -25.27 -10.19 -0.29
N LYS A 75 -24.25 -10.74 0.39
CA LYS A 75 -23.35 -11.81 -0.10
C LYS A 75 -22.03 -11.44 -0.78
N TYR A 76 -21.73 -10.17 -1.07
CA TYR A 76 -20.49 -9.85 -1.77
C TYR A 76 -19.80 -8.62 -1.18
N ILE A 77 -18.59 -8.81 -0.66
CA ILE A 77 -17.67 -7.70 -0.39
C ILE A 77 -17.38 -7.05 -1.74
N VAL A 78 -17.78 -5.79 -1.87
CA VAL A 78 -17.56 -4.98 -3.06
C VAL A 78 -16.09 -4.56 -3.08
N ASP A 79 -15.39 -4.77 -4.20
CA ASP A 79 -14.00 -4.34 -4.34
C ASP A 79 -13.87 -2.82 -4.52
N ILE A 80 -12.64 -2.32 -4.59
CA ILE A 80 -12.35 -0.88 -4.78
C ILE A 80 -12.92 -0.31 -6.10
N PHE A 81 -13.26 -1.17 -7.06
CA PHE A 81 -13.85 -0.81 -8.36
C PHE A 81 -15.37 -0.97 -8.39
N GLY A 82 -16.02 -1.30 -7.26
CA GLY A 82 -17.46 -1.49 -7.21
C GLY A 82 -17.92 -2.86 -7.72
N GLN A 83 -17.01 -3.81 -7.95
CA GLN A 83 -17.35 -5.14 -8.47
C GLN A 83 -17.58 -6.15 -7.35
N THR A 84 -18.50 -7.08 -7.58
CA THR A 84 -18.83 -8.17 -6.66
C THR A 84 -18.20 -9.48 -7.16
N HIS A 85 -17.27 -10.03 -6.38
CA HIS A 85 -16.59 -11.28 -6.73
C HIS A 85 -17.24 -12.48 -6.06
N PRO A 86 -17.37 -13.63 -6.74
CA PRO A 86 -17.90 -14.83 -6.12
C PRO A 86 -17.05 -15.28 -4.91
N PRO A 87 -17.63 -15.87 -3.86
CA PRO A 87 -16.89 -16.31 -2.67
C PRO A 87 -15.77 -17.32 -2.94
N VAL A 88 -15.86 -18.03 -4.07
CA VAL A 88 -14.85 -18.96 -4.54
C VAL A 88 -14.47 -18.56 -5.96
N ALA A 89 -13.19 -18.29 -6.18
CA ALA A 89 -12.66 -17.96 -7.49
C ALA A 89 -12.80 -19.15 -8.47
N ASN A 90 -13.40 -18.88 -9.64
CA ASN A 90 -13.67 -19.88 -10.68
C ASN A 90 -12.67 -19.84 -11.85
N GLU A 91 -11.71 -18.91 -11.82
CA GLU A 91 -10.68 -18.78 -12.84
C GLU A 91 -9.81 -20.05 -12.91
N ILE A 92 -9.41 -20.44 -14.13
CA ILE A 92 -8.57 -21.62 -14.34
C ILE A 92 -7.12 -21.15 -14.48
N LEU A 93 -6.27 -21.64 -13.59
CA LEU A 93 -4.84 -21.30 -13.53
C LEU A 93 -4.01 -22.55 -13.87
N GLU A 94 -2.89 -22.38 -14.53
CA GLU A 94 -1.94 -23.49 -14.77
C GLU A 94 -1.00 -23.65 -13.57
N CYS A 95 -0.91 -24.86 -13.00
CA CYS A 95 0.04 -25.13 -11.93
C CYS A 95 1.47 -25.18 -12.48
N MET A 96 2.31 -24.25 -12.06
CA MET A 96 3.72 -24.19 -12.50
C MET A 96 4.58 -25.42 -12.13
N ASN A 97 4.12 -26.29 -11.21
CA ASN A 97 4.86 -27.49 -10.80
C ASN A 97 4.48 -28.76 -11.59
N CYS A 98 3.25 -28.86 -12.10
CA CYS A 98 2.80 -30.06 -12.84
C CYS A 98 2.07 -29.75 -14.15
N SER A 99 2.01 -28.48 -14.55
CA SER A 99 1.35 -27.96 -15.75
C SER A 99 -0.11 -28.39 -15.93
N ARG A 100 -0.79 -28.74 -14.82
CA ARG A 100 -2.22 -29.04 -14.85
C ARG A 100 -3.01 -27.76 -14.70
N SER A 101 -4.08 -27.64 -15.49
CA SER A 101 -5.10 -26.60 -15.34
C SER A 101 -5.94 -26.88 -14.09
N ILE A 102 -5.95 -25.95 -13.13
CA ILE A 102 -6.62 -26.07 -11.84
C ILE A 102 -7.44 -24.81 -11.61
N VAL A 103 -8.69 -24.98 -11.17
CA VAL A 103 -9.53 -23.84 -10.75
C VAL A 103 -8.92 -23.18 -9.52
N ALA A 104 -8.83 -21.85 -9.52
CA ALA A 104 -8.22 -21.03 -8.48
C ALA A 104 -8.72 -21.38 -7.07
N GLY A 105 -10.04 -21.54 -6.91
CA GLY A 105 -10.66 -21.95 -5.64
C GLY A 105 -10.24 -23.35 -5.12
N ARG A 106 -9.57 -24.18 -5.92
CA ARG A 106 -9.07 -25.52 -5.56
C ARG A 106 -7.54 -25.62 -5.59
N PHE A 107 -6.84 -24.50 -5.73
CA PHE A 107 -5.40 -24.49 -5.87
C PHE A 107 -4.68 -24.94 -4.59
N ALA A 108 -5.14 -24.53 -3.40
CA ALA A 108 -4.55 -24.97 -2.13
C ALA A 108 -4.64 -26.50 -1.92
N PRO A 109 -5.82 -27.17 -2.04
CA PRO A 109 -5.90 -28.64 -2.01
C PRO A 109 -5.08 -29.34 -3.10
N HIS A 110 -4.85 -28.67 -4.24
CA HIS A 110 -3.96 -29.17 -5.28
C HIS A 110 -2.51 -29.14 -4.82
N LEU A 111 -2.01 -28.02 -4.29
CA LEU A 111 -0.64 -27.87 -3.81
C LEU A 111 -0.29 -28.88 -2.71
N GLU A 112 -1.22 -29.19 -1.81
CA GLU A 112 -1.06 -30.24 -0.80
C GLU A 112 -0.69 -31.61 -1.42
N LYS A 113 -1.21 -31.92 -2.60
CA LYS A 113 -0.91 -33.18 -3.32
C LYS A 113 0.26 -33.04 -4.28
N CYS A 114 0.35 -31.91 -4.95
CA CYS A 114 1.31 -31.61 -6.01
C CYS A 114 2.72 -31.37 -5.46
N MET A 115 2.82 -30.61 -4.36
CA MET A 115 4.07 -30.34 -3.64
C MET A 115 4.27 -31.28 -2.44
N GLY A 116 3.20 -31.92 -1.93
CA GLY A 116 3.24 -32.82 -0.76
C GLY A 116 3.88 -34.19 -1.02
N LYS A 117 5.05 -34.21 -1.67
CA LYS A 117 6.00 -35.33 -1.70
C LYS A 117 6.36 -35.72 -0.26
N GLY A 118 5.51 -36.54 0.37
CA GLY A 118 5.74 -36.98 1.75
C GLY A 118 4.63 -37.79 2.41
N ARG A 119 3.38 -37.71 1.94
CA ARG A 119 2.32 -38.60 2.43
C ARG A 119 1.86 -39.50 1.30
N LYS A 120 2.47 -40.69 1.22
CA LYS A 120 1.90 -41.83 0.49
C LYS A 120 0.53 -42.08 1.11
N THR A 121 -0.53 -41.60 0.48
CA THR A 121 -1.85 -42.14 0.77
C THR A 121 -1.77 -43.61 0.41
N ARG A 122 -1.84 -44.46 1.44
CA ARG A 122 -1.97 -45.91 1.29
C ARG A 122 -3.03 -46.13 0.23
N LEU A 123 -2.68 -46.79 -0.87
CA LEU A 123 -3.63 -47.19 -1.91
C LEU A 123 -4.85 -47.76 -1.18
N LYS A 124 -6.01 -47.13 -1.38
CA LYS A 124 -7.27 -47.64 -0.83
C LYS A 124 -7.48 -48.99 -1.51
N ALA A 125 -7.12 -50.06 -0.80
CA ALA A 125 -7.44 -51.41 -1.22
C ALA A 125 -8.96 -51.51 -1.28
N THR A 126 -9.50 -51.49 -2.49
CA THR A 126 -10.86 -51.95 -2.77
C THR A 126 -10.91 -53.43 -2.43
N ARG A 127 -11.25 -53.76 -1.18
CA ARG A 127 -11.81 -55.07 -0.87
C ARG A 127 -13.22 -55.09 -1.44
N SER A 128 -13.34 -55.54 -2.67
CA SER A 128 -14.60 -56.01 -3.23
C SER A 128 -15.03 -57.23 -2.41
N SER A 129 -15.86 -57.03 -1.39
CA SER A 129 -16.58 -58.13 -0.74
C SER A 129 -17.77 -58.48 -1.62
N THR A 130 -17.63 -59.57 -2.38
CA THR A 130 -18.75 -60.28 -2.99
C THR A 130 -19.68 -60.74 -1.87
N ALA A 131 -20.82 -60.08 -1.71
CA ALA A 131 -21.92 -60.59 -0.89
C ALA A 131 -22.83 -61.41 -1.80
N GLN A 132 -22.74 -62.73 -1.66
CA GLN A 132 -23.66 -63.70 -2.24
C GLN A 132 -25.05 -63.49 -1.61
N ASN A 133 -26.06 -63.19 -2.43
CA ASN A 133 -27.45 -63.39 -2.06
C ASN A 133 -27.86 -64.78 -2.54
N ARG A 134 -28.31 -65.62 -1.60
CA ARG A 134 -29.05 -66.85 -1.87
C ARG A 134 -30.34 -66.78 -1.07
#